data_AF-A0A1H1DZ78-F1
#
_entry.id   AF-A0A1H1DZ78-F1
#
_cell.length_a   1.000
_cell.length_b   1.000
_cell.length_c   1.000
_cell.angle_alpha   90.00
_cell.angle_beta   90.00
_cell.angle_gamma   90.00
#
_symmetry.space_group_name_H-M   'P 1'
#
loop_
_entity.id
_entity.type
_entity.pdbx_description
1 polymer ?
#
loop_
_entity_poly.entity_id
_entity_poly.type
_entity_poly.pdbx_seq_one_letter_code
_entity_poly.pdbx_strand_id
1 'polypeptide(L)'
;MAEVVVGRLEVQWGDVANGIEAEPAKLRVALVTGRGVRYALDSASATRAAGDLHGLTNRWVAVELSRQAVSVELRHASVIVPIDRPWLSPLSKSLLTPSPVLGNTRWITLACKFKDVADEPRPTSFFQEQYGTSVGQLGHYWSEVSQGKINLQGSQAYGWFTLPKTRSQYMNVNGSGQEQANLGLLFDDCAALADPSVDFAGVRGINMMFNAILDGSAWGGTSCGTLDGRSVCLGTTWNPPWSFNNLALFAHEMGHGYGLPHSDNSDGDADTYDNPWDLMSDYWSNALDHSRYGRLPKHLSVPQQDRLGWFDAPRKLTVVPSYAPVDVTLDRSSLVGSSNIQMLVLPEPLSQDGYSIEVRKRTGPGSYESQLAGDAVIIHKIGPSNLAYSVDADQPPATISNNEGSMFKVGEQWRSPGNSVVRIKAATSEGFIVEVNRARVTGGNLPPRSWPATPQ
;
A
#
# COMPACT_ATOMS: atom_id res chain seq x y z
N MET A 1 32.12 -18.00 5.21
CA MET A 1 31.57 -17.08 6.23
C MET A 1 30.50 -16.25 5.54
N ALA A 2 29.22 -16.55 5.82
CA ALA A 2 28.13 -15.61 5.59
C ALA A 2 28.34 -14.41 6.52
N GLU A 3 27.99 -13.21 6.08
CA GLU A 3 28.16 -11.98 6.85
C GLU A 3 26.82 -11.58 7.42
N VAL A 4 26.75 -11.35 8.74
CA VAL A 4 25.55 -10.79 9.37
C VAL A 4 25.74 -9.29 9.52
N VAL A 5 24.85 -8.52 8.89
CA VAL A 5 24.87 -7.05 8.94
C VAL A 5 23.61 -6.56 9.63
N VAL A 6 23.76 -5.55 10.49
CA VAL A 6 22.63 -4.93 11.20
C VAL A 6 22.40 -3.52 10.66
N GLY A 7 21.14 -3.22 10.38
CA GLY A 7 20.73 -1.93 9.82
C GLY A 7 19.22 -1.74 9.86
N ARG A 8 18.76 -0.59 9.38
CA ARG A 8 17.35 -0.35 9.08
C ARG A 8 17.00 -0.82 7.69
N LEU A 9 15.85 -1.47 7.56
CA LEU A 9 15.35 -1.93 6.28
C LEU A 9 14.64 -0.77 5.54
N GLU A 10 15.20 -0.36 4.40
CA GLU A 10 14.54 0.52 3.44
C GLU A 10 13.81 -0.32 2.40
N VAL A 11 12.55 0.02 2.17
CA VAL A 11 11.70 -0.57 1.13
C VAL A 11 11.13 0.57 0.29
N GLN A 12 11.25 0.46 -1.02
CA GLN A 12 10.84 1.47 -2.00
C GLN A 12 10.11 0.80 -3.16
N TRP A 13 8.95 1.33 -3.50
CA TRP A 13 8.11 0.92 -4.61
C TRP A 13 8.18 1.97 -5.71
N GLY A 14 8.16 1.51 -6.95
CA GLY A 14 8.21 2.35 -8.13
C GLY A 14 7.05 2.06 -9.06
N ASP A 15 6.25 3.10 -9.31
CA ASP A 15 4.95 3.02 -9.94
C ASP A 15 4.93 3.83 -11.23
N VAL A 16 4.29 3.29 -12.26
CA VAL A 16 4.23 3.93 -13.59
C VAL A 16 3.05 4.91 -13.68
N ALA A 17 3.10 5.79 -14.69
CA ALA A 17 1.97 6.66 -14.99
C ALA A 17 0.73 5.85 -15.42
N ASN A 18 -0.47 6.38 -15.14
CA ASN A 18 -1.75 5.74 -15.44
C ASN A 18 -1.80 5.15 -16.86
N GLY A 19 -2.35 3.94 -17.00
CA GLY A 19 -2.67 3.34 -18.30
C GLY A 19 -1.48 2.78 -19.07
N ILE A 20 -0.34 2.57 -18.40
CA ILE A 20 0.77 1.78 -18.95
C ILE A 20 0.62 0.34 -18.42
N GLU A 21 -0.33 -0.40 -19.01
CA GLU A 21 -0.82 -1.74 -18.64
C GLU A 21 0.19 -2.89 -18.89
N ALA A 22 1.50 -2.64 -18.78
CA ALA A 22 2.49 -3.63 -19.20
C ALA A 22 3.77 -3.72 -18.34
N GLU A 23 3.97 -2.84 -17.37
CA GLU A 23 5.18 -2.84 -16.56
C GLU A 23 4.83 -3.10 -15.08
N PRO A 24 5.27 -4.24 -14.52
CA PRO A 24 4.98 -4.54 -13.13
C PRO A 24 5.63 -3.50 -12.21
N ALA A 25 5.01 -3.31 -11.04
CA ALA A 25 5.56 -2.49 -9.99
C ALA A 25 7.02 -2.86 -9.66
N LYS A 26 7.87 -1.85 -9.46
CA LYS A 26 9.27 -2.05 -9.11
C LYS A 26 9.41 -2.11 -7.59
N LEU A 27 10.16 -3.09 -7.07
CA LEU A 27 10.49 -3.18 -5.64
C LEU A 27 12.00 -3.09 -5.43
N ARG A 28 12.45 -2.09 -4.68
CA ARG A 28 13.83 -1.93 -4.21
C ARG A 28 13.89 -2.12 -2.71
N VAL A 29 14.89 -2.88 -2.27
CA VAL A 29 15.13 -3.17 -0.85
C VAL A 29 16.58 -2.86 -0.54
N ALA A 30 16.83 -2.13 0.54
CA ALA A 30 18.18 -1.86 1.02
C ALA A 30 18.28 -2.01 2.54
N LEU A 31 19.47 -2.35 3.02
CA LEU A 31 19.81 -2.30 4.43
C LEU A 31 20.72 -1.11 4.70
N VAL A 32 20.32 -0.21 5.60
CA VAL A 32 21.11 0.96 5.99
C VAL A 32 21.68 0.79 7.39
N THR A 33 23.00 0.66 7.48
CA THR A 33 23.67 0.49 8.79
C THR A 33 23.60 1.76 9.63
N GLY A 34 23.90 1.65 10.93
CA GLY A 34 24.00 2.83 11.82
C GLY A 34 25.08 3.84 11.44
N ARG A 35 25.97 3.51 10.50
CA ARG A 35 26.96 4.44 9.92
C ARG A 35 26.51 5.05 8.59
N GLY A 36 25.28 4.78 8.15
CA GLY A 36 24.73 5.26 6.87
C GLY A 36 25.17 4.46 5.64
N VAL A 37 25.93 3.37 5.80
CA VAL A 37 26.29 2.49 4.67
C VAL A 37 25.04 1.75 4.20
N ARG A 38 24.69 1.91 2.92
CA ARG A 38 23.54 1.26 2.27
C ARG A 38 23.99 0.01 1.51
N TYR A 39 23.31 -1.11 1.74
CA TYR A 39 23.50 -2.37 1.01
C TYR A 39 22.23 -2.65 0.21
N ALA A 40 22.30 -2.58 -1.12
CA ALA A 40 21.19 -2.97 -1.97
C ALA A 40 21.00 -4.50 -1.90
N LEU A 41 19.76 -4.93 -1.66
CA LEU A 41 19.38 -6.33 -1.55
C LEU A 41 18.59 -6.75 -2.80
N ASP A 42 18.79 -7.99 -3.24
CA ASP A 42 17.89 -8.62 -4.20
C ASP A 42 16.49 -8.75 -3.58
N SER A 43 15.50 -8.06 -4.16
CA SER A 43 14.16 -7.94 -3.59
C SER A 43 13.46 -9.29 -3.45
N ALA A 44 13.64 -10.20 -4.41
CA ALA A 44 13.06 -11.54 -4.36
C ALA A 44 13.63 -12.37 -3.20
N SER A 45 14.95 -12.33 -2.98
CA SER A 45 15.59 -12.97 -1.81
C SER A 45 15.15 -12.32 -0.50
N ALA A 46 15.06 -11.00 -0.44
CA ALA A 46 14.65 -10.26 0.75
C ALA A 46 13.21 -10.60 1.16
N THR A 47 12.27 -10.62 0.20
CA THR A 47 10.88 -11.01 0.45
C THR A 47 10.78 -12.42 1.03
N ARG A 48 11.49 -13.40 0.44
CA ARG A 48 11.51 -14.77 0.98
C ARG A 48 12.16 -14.85 2.37
N ALA A 49 13.25 -14.10 2.60
CA ALA A 49 14.01 -14.15 3.84
C ALA A 49 13.27 -13.53 5.04
N ALA A 50 12.43 -12.52 4.78
CA ALA A 50 11.65 -11.79 5.78
C ALA A 50 10.33 -12.48 6.17
N GLY A 51 9.70 -13.22 5.26
CA GLY A 51 8.31 -13.68 5.43
C GLY A 51 7.34 -12.54 5.16
N ASP A 52 7.24 -11.57 6.08
CA ASP A 52 6.55 -10.28 5.84
C ASP A 52 7.60 -9.16 5.79
N LEU A 53 8.10 -8.89 4.58
CA LEU A 53 9.08 -7.81 4.33
C LEU A 53 8.53 -6.44 4.75
N HIS A 54 7.24 -6.23 4.55
CA HIS A 54 6.60 -4.93 4.70
C HIS A 54 6.38 -4.59 6.17
N GLY A 55 6.04 -5.58 7.01
CA GLY A 55 6.03 -5.45 8.46
C GLY A 55 7.41 -5.18 9.10
N LEU A 56 8.48 -5.33 8.32
CA LEU A 56 9.86 -5.00 8.71
C LEU A 56 10.36 -3.64 8.18
N THR A 57 9.58 -2.94 7.36
CA THR A 57 9.96 -1.64 6.79
C THR A 57 10.31 -0.65 7.90
N ASN A 58 11.44 0.05 7.74
CA ASN A 58 12.01 1.01 8.69
C ASN A 58 12.37 0.43 10.08
N ARG A 59 12.30 -0.89 10.27
CA ARG A 59 12.73 -1.55 11.51
C ARG A 59 14.22 -1.88 11.43
N TRP A 60 14.82 -1.92 12.61
CA TRP A 60 16.15 -2.48 12.75
C TRP A 60 16.08 -4.00 12.59
N VAL A 61 16.87 -4.51 11.64
CA VAL A 61 16.93 -5.94 11.31
C VAL A 61 18.38 -6.40 11.27
N ALA A 62 18.59 -7.68 11.57
CA ALA A 62 19.80 -8.40 11.22
C ALA A 62 19.55 -9.16 9.92
N VAL A 63 20.45 -8.99 8.96
CA VAL A 63 20.40 -9.66 7.66
C VAL A 63 21.61 -10.56 7.52
N GLU A 64 21.37 -11.84 7.26
CA GLU A 64 22.41 -12.76 6.81
C GLU A 64 22.60 -12.61 5.30
N LEU A 65 23.74 -12.04 4.91
CA LEU A 65 24.15 -11.90 3.52
C LEU A 65 24.89 -13.16 3.06
N SER A 66 24.36 -13.79 2.02
CA SER A 66 24.95 -14.99 1.43
C SER A 66 26.13 -14.63 0.51
N ARG A 67 27.05 -15.58 0.27
CA ARG A 67 28.13 -15.43 -0.73
C ARG A 67 27.64 -15.64 -2.17
N GLN A 68 26.36 -15.92 -2.36
CA GLN A 68 25.80 -16.22 -3.67
C GLN A 68 25.76 -14.91 -4.47
N ALA A 69 26.48 -14.88 -5.60
CA ALA A 69 26.53 -13.71 -6.46
C ALA A 69 25.17 -13.58 -7.18
N VAL A 70 24.46 -12.48 -6.95
CA VAL A 70 23.27 -12.10 -7.75
C VAL A 70 23.70 -11.09 -8.83
N SER A 71 24.49 -10.11 -8.44
CA SER A 71 25.31 -9.24 -9.30
C SER A 71 26.40 -8.57 -8.46
N VAL A 72 27.25 -7.72 -9.04
CA VAL A 72 28.23 -6.93 -8.27
C VAL A 72 27.53 -5.95 -7.32
N GLU A 73 26.33 -5.50 -7.67
CA GLU A 73 25.59 -4.43 -6.98
C GLU A 73 24.56 -4.94 -5.97
N LEU A 74 23.88 -6.05 -6.25
CA LEU A 74 22.84 -6.61 -5.37
C LEU A 74 23.39 -7.73 -4.47
N ARG A 75 23.02 -7.70 -3.19
CA ARG A 75 23.36 -8.74 -2.20
C ARG A 75 22.17 -9.69 -2.00
N HIS A 76 22.44 -10.99 -1.90
CA HIS A 76 21.43 -11.98 -1.58
C HIS A 76 21.17 -12.04 -0.07
N ALA A 77 19.92 -11.85 0.36
CA ALA A 77 19.51 -12.03 1.75
C ALA A 77 19.01 -13.46 1.98
N SER A 78 19.65 -14.19 2.89
CA SER A 78 19.22 -15.54 3.28
C SER A 78 18.19 -15.50 4.41
N VAL A 79 18.39 -14.59 5.37
CA VAL A 79 17.54 -14.44 6.56
C VAL A 79 17.45 -12.96 6.89
N ILE A 80 16.23 -12.48 7.16
CA ILE A 80 15.98 -11.16 7.75
C ILE A 80 15.19 -11.38 9.03
N VAL A 81 15.68 -10.83 10.15
CA VAL A 81 14.99 -10.90 11.45
C VAL A 81 15.03 -9.54 12.17
N PRO A 82 13.94 -9.13 12.83
CA PRO A 82 13.92 -7.93 13.65
C PRO A 82 14.82 -8.08 14.88
N ILE A 83 15.67 -7.08 15.18
CA ILE A 83 16.60 -7.17 16.31
C ILE A 83 15.94 -6.94 17.67
N ASP A 84 14.72 -6.37 17.69
CA ASP A 84 13.92 -6.21 18.90
C ASP A 84 13.21 -7.51 19.30
N ARG A 85 13.23 -8.55 18.45
CA ARG A 85 12.70 -9.89 18.74
C ARG A 85 13.59 -11.01 18.17
N PRO A 86 14.86 -11.13 18.60
CA PRO A 86 15.83 -12.05 17.99
C PRO A 86 15.52 -13.54 18.22
N TRP A 87 14.58 -13.85 19.12
CA TRP A 87 14.19 -15.21 19.51
C TRP A 87 13.00 -15.79 18.73
N LEU A 88 12.42 -15.04 17.79
CA LEU A 88 11.30 -15.56 16.99
C LEU A 88 11.78 -16.65 16.03
N SER A 89 11.17 -17.83 16.13
CA SER A 89 11.38 -18.95 15.20
C SER A 89 11.01 -18.53 13.77
N PRO A 90 11.63 -19.12 12.72
CA PRO A 90 11.26 -18.88 11.32
C PRO A 90 9.76 -19.05 11.03
N LEU A 91 9.08 -19.96 11.75
CA LEU A 91 7.63 -20.18 11.64
C LEU A 91 6.77 -19.09 12.29
N SER A 92 7.37 -18.25 13.14
CA SER A 92 6.70 -17.13 13.85
C SER A 92 6.91 -15.79 13.15
N LYS A 93 7.64 -15.74 12.02
CA LYS A 93 7.94 -14.51 11.26
C LYS A 93 6.71 -13.84 10.65
N SER A 94 5.70 -14.62 10.29
CA SER A 94 4.40 -14.13 9.79
C SER A 94 3.56 -13.40 10.85
N LEU A 95 3.92 -13.53 12.15
CA LEU A 95 3.19 -12.89 13.26
C LEU A 95 3.74 -11.50 13.63
N LEU A 96 4.61 -10.91 12.81
CA LEU A 96 5.10 -9.55 13.04
C LEU A 96 4.00 -8.56 12.67
N THR A 97 3.24 -8.13 13.66
CA THR A 97 2.32 -7.01 13.47
C THR A 97 3.13 -5.73 13.22
N PRO A 98 2.85 -4.99 12.13
CA PRO A 98 3.44 -3.68 11.91
C PRO A 98 3.10 -2.75 13.08
N SER A 99 3.98 -1.78 13.34
CA SER A 99 3.69 -0.74 14.33
C SER A 99 2.53 0.12 13.82
N PRO A 100 1.47 0.34 14.63
CA PRO A 100 0.32 1.13 14.20
C PRO A 100 0.74 2.58 13.90
N VAL A 101 0.06 3.19 12.93
CA VAL A 101 0.31 4.56 12.47
C VAL A 101 -0.83 5.43 12.97
N LEU A 102 -0.58 6.14 14.07
CA LEU A 102 -1.60 6.89 14.81
C LEU A 102 -1.11 8.31 15.14
N GLY A 103 -2.06 9.20 15.40
CA GLY A 103 -1.82 10.58 15.82
C GLY A 103 -1.44 11.50 14.67
N ASN A 104 -0.74 12.59 14.98
CA ASN A 104 -0.30 13.53 13.94
C ASN A 104 0.86 12.92 13.14
N THR A 105 0.66 12.77 11.83
CA THR A 105 1.70 12.36 10.87
C THR A 105 2.08 13.58 10.05
N ARG A 106 2.99 14.41 10.57
CA ARG A 106 3.46 15.62 9.87
C ARG A 106 4.29 15.24 8.64
N TRP A 107 3.91 15.72 7.45
CA TRP A 107 4.66 15.55 6.21
C TRP A 107 5.24 16.87 5.72
N ILE A 108 6.41 16.80 5.09
CA ILE A 108 7.03 17.97 4.47
C ILE A 108 7.20 17.74 2.99
N THR A 109 6.65 18.62 2.16
CA THR A 109 6.92 18.63 0.72
C THR A 109 8.18 19.45 0.43
N LEU A 110 9.13 18.86 -0.28
CA LEU A 110 10.32 19.52 -0.79
C LEU A 110 10.29 19.53 -2.32
N ALA A 111 10.13 20.71 -2.92
CA ALA A 111 10.28 20.88 -4.35
C ALA A 111 11.76 21.11 -4.70
N CYS A 112 12.30 20.27 -5.56
CA CYS A 112 13.71 20.28 -5.96
C CYS A 112 13.81 20.21 -7.49
N LYS A 113 14.53 21.15 -8.09
CA LYS A 113 14.72 21.23 -9.55
C LYS A 113 16.11 20.81 -9.96
N PHE A 114 16.21 20.06 -11.05
CA PHE A 114 17.50 19.70 -11.63
C PHE A 114 18.25 20.94 -12.13
N LYS A 115 19.58 20.93 -12.03
CA LYS A 115 20.43 22.08 -12.38
C LYS A 115 20.22 22.59 -13.81
N ASP A 116 19.94 21.68 -14.73
CA ASP A 116 19.79 21.89 -16.17
C ASP A 116 18.34 22.02 -16.63
N VAL A 117 17.37 21.96 -15.72
CA VAL A 117 15.95 22.11 -16.04
C VAL A 117 15.42 23.32 -15.28
N ALA A 118 15.09 24.39 -16.01
CA ALA A 118 14.69 25.67 -15.42
C ALA A 118 13.25 25.68 -14.91
N ASP A 119 12.39 24.84 -15.49
CA ASP A 119 10.94 24.88 -15.26
C ASP A 119 10.57 24.56 -13.82
N GLU A 120 9.53 25.23 -13.33
CA GLU A 120 8.90 25.00 -12.03
C GLU A 120 7.41 24.70 -12.28
N PRO A 121 7.03 23.44 -12.55
CA PRO A 121 5.70 23.11 -13.11
C PRO A 121 4.52 23.55 -12.24
N ARG A 122 4.75 23.73 -10.94
CA ARG A 122 3.78 24.22 -9.96
C ARG A 122 4.46 25.14 -8.95
N PRO A 123 3.78 26.21 -8.48
CA PRO A 123 4.28 27.00 -7.37
C PRO A 123 4.23 26.19 -6.06
N THR A 124 5.04 26.54 -5.06
CA THR A 124 5.00 25.87 -3.75
C THR A 124 3.64 25.97 -3.05
N SER A 125 2.87 27.03 -3.31
CA SER A 125 1.50 27.17 -2.80
C SER A 125 0.58 26.05 -3.26
N PHE A 126 0.77 25.51 -4.48
CA PHE A 126 0.02 24.36 -4.95
C PHE A 126 0.21 23.15 -4.03
N PHE A 127 1.46 22.85 -3.68
CA PHE A 127 1.81 21.75 -2.78
C PHE A 127 1.35 22.01 -1.34
N GLN A 128 1.47 23.25 -0.86
CA GLN A 128 1.01 23.61 0.49
C GLN A 128 -0.51 23.43 0.62
N GLU A 129 -1.27 23.82 -0.40
CA GLU A 129 -2.73 23.72 -0.43
C GLU A 129 -3.22 22.27 -0.55
N GLN A 130 -2.38 21.32 -1.01
CA GLN A 130 -2.73 19.90 -1.00
C GLN A 130 -2.92 19.35 0.42
N TYR A 131 -2.32 19.95 1.46
CA TYR A 131 -2.49 19.51 2.85
C TYR A 131 -3.79 20.00 3.52
N GLY A 132 -4.68 20.67 2.79
CA GLY A 132 -5.94 21.16 3.34
C GLY A 132 -6.93 20.06 3.76
N THR A 133 -8.03 20.49 4.37
CA THR A 133 -9.05 19.62 4.97
C THR A 133 -10.36 19.60 4.20
N SER A 134 -10.38 20.04 2.94
CA SER A 134 -11.52 19.88 2.03
C SER A 134 -11.39 18.58 1.23
N VAL A 135 -12.53 18.03 0.78
CA VAL A 135 -12.53 16.88 -0.14
C VAL A 135 -11.62 17.17 -1.34
N GLY A 136 -10.82 16.18 -1.71
CA GLY A 136 -9.78 16.34 -2.74
C GLY A 136 -8.48 16.96 -2.25
N GLN A 137 -8.27 17.05 -0.93
CA GLN A 137 -6.97 17.39 -0.32
C GLN A 137 -6.50 16.24 0.57
N LEU A 138 -5.19 16.13 0.78
CA LEU A 138 -4.54 15.07 1.55
C LEU A 138 -4.93 15.08 3.01
N GLY A 139 -5.05 16.26 3.63
CA GLY A 139 -5.43 16.38 5.04
C GLY A 139 -6.83 15.81 5.29
N HIS A 140 -7.76 16.07 4.36
CA HIS A 140 -9.09 15.45 4.38
C HIS A 140 -9.03 13.95 4.10
N TYR A 141 -8.39 13.55 2.99
CA TYR A 141 -8.31 12.16 2.56
C TYR A 141 -7.77 11.24 3.66
N TRP A 142 -6.58 11.55 4.20
CA TRP A 142 -5.93 10.73 5.21
C TRP A 142 -6.69 10.71 6.53
N SER A 143 -7.39 11.79 6.89
CA SER A 143 -8.28 11.80 8.05
C SER A 143 -9.52 10.93 7.82
N GLU A 144 -10.09 10.93 6.61
CA GLU A 144 -11.29 10.16 6.28
C GLU A 144 -10.99 8.65 6.23
N VAL A 145 -10.01 8.23 5.44
CA VAL A 145 -9.67 6.81 5.24
C VAL A 145 -9.12 6.16 6.52
N SER A 146 -8.52 6.95 7.41
CA SER A 146 -8.10 6.48 8.74
C SER A 146 -9.17 6.63 9.81
N GLN A 147 -10.34 7.19 9.47
CA GLN A 147 -11.40 7.52 10.42
C GLN A 147 -10.92 8.34 11.63
N GLY A 148 -10.08 9.34 11.36
CA GLY A 148 -9.52 10.25 12.35
C GLY A 148 -8.36 9.68 13.18
N LYS A 149 -7.87 8.47 12.88
CA LYS A 149 -6.70 7.90 13.57
C LYS A 149 -5.42 8.65 13.26
N ILE A 150 -5.34 9.28 12.08
CA ILE A 150 -4.27 10.21 11.74
C ILE A 150 -4.80 11.55 11.24
N ASN A 151 -3.93 12.56 11.33
CA ASN A 151 -4.11 13.84 10.65
C ASN A 151 -2.74 14.35 10.18
N LEU A 152 -2.73 15.33 9.28
CA LEU A 152 -1.52 15.90 8.70
C LEU A 152 -1.20 17.31 9.25
N GLN A 153 -1.62 17.63 10.47
CA GLN A 153 -1.46 18.98 11.01
C GLN A 153 0.01 19.40 11.08
N GLY A 154 0.29 20.63 10.66
CA GLY A 154 1.65 21.18 10.63
C GLY A 154 2.49 20.72 9.44
N SER A 155 1.88 20.02 8.47
CA SER A 155 2.51 19.70 7.20
C SER A 155 2.70 20.96 6.35
N GLN A 156 3.86 21.07 5.70
CA GLN A 156 4.25 22.28 4.93
C GLN A 156 4.98 21.94 3.63
N ALA A 157 5.07 22.89 2.72
CA ALA A 157 5.79 22.77 1.45
C ALA A 157 6.84 23.87 1.27
N TYR A 158 8.03 23.50 0.77
CA TYR A 158 9.19 24.37 0.57
C TYR A 158 9.88 24.07 -0.76
N GLY A 159 10.73 24.98 -1.24
CA GLY A 159 11.48 24.85 -2.51
C GLY A 159 11.05 25.91 -3.53
N TRP A 160 11.47 25.93 -4.78
CA TRP A 160 12.24 25.00 -5.61
C TRP A 160 13.75 25.08 -5.38
N PHE A 161 14.30 24.15 -4.61
CA PHE A 161 15.74 24.07 -4.39
C PHE A 161 16.45 23.58 -5.64
N THR A 162 17.44 24.34 -6.13
CA THR A 162 18.24 23.93 -7.30
C THR A 162 19.24 22.86 -6.89
N LEU A 163 19.01 21.62 -7.34
CA LEU A 163 19.90 20.49 -7.14
C LEU A 163 21.29 20.79 -7.74
N PRO A 164 22.39 20.29 -7.13
CA PRO A 164 23.74 20.58 -7.59
C PRO A 164 24.12 19.91 -8.92
N LYS A 165 23.35 18.90 -9.36
CA LYS A 165 23.65 18.08 -10.55
C LYS A 165 22.57 18.17 -11.61
N THR A 166 22.93 17.83 -12.84
CA THR A 166 21.98 17.70 -13.95
C THR A 166 21.06 16.50 -13.75
N ARG A 167 19.90 16.46 -14.43
CA ARG A 167 18.98 15.32 -14.36
C ARG A 167 19.66 13.98 -14.67
N SER A 168 20.48 13.95 -15.73
CA SER A 168 21.22 12.76 -16.12
C SER A 168 22.21 12.25 -15.06
N GLN A 169 22.76 13.12 -14.22
CA GLN A 169 23.70 12.74 -13.15
C GLN A 169 23.01 12.09 -11.93
N TYR A 170 21.67 12.16 -11.86
CA TYR A 170 20.88 11.41 -10.89
C TYR A 170 20.32 10.08 -11.45
N MET A 171 20.60 9.77 -12.71
CA MET A 171 20.18 8.53 -13.35
C MET A 171 21.36 7.58 -13.50
N ASN A 172 21.26 6.40 -12.92
CA ASN A 172 22.09 5.27 -13.29
C ASN A 172 21.53 4.62 -14.55
N VAL A 173 22.31 3.76 -15.20
CA VAL A 173 21.85 2.95 -16.33
C VAL A 173 22.12 1.49 -15.99
N ASN A 174 21.09 0.65 -16.08
CA ASN A 174 21.22 -0.78 -15.78
C ASN A 174 21.79 -1.56 -16.97
N GLY A 175 21.99 -2.86 -16.80
CA GLY A 175 22.51 -3.75 -17.86
C GLY A 175 21.64 -3.84 -19.12
N SER A 176 20.37 -3.44 -19.07
CA SER A 176 19.46 -3.38 -20.23
C SER A 176 19.39 -1.98 -20.87
N GLY A 177 20.18 -1.01 -20.39
CA GLY A 177 20.19 0.36 -20.94
C GLY A 177 19.05 1.25 -20.45
N GLN A 178 18.25 0.79 -19.49
CA GLN A 178 17.18 1.58 -18.89
C GLN A 178 17.73 2.48 -17.78
N GLU A 179 17.25 3.72 -17.75
CA GLU A 179 17.56 4.65 -16.65
C GLU A 179 17.01 4.12 -15.32
N GLN A 180 17.74 4.39 -14.24
CA GLN A 180 17.34 4.08 -12.87
C GLN A 180 17.65 5.29 -11.99
N ALA A 181 16.62 5.89 -11.40
CA ALA A 181 16.78 7.05 -10.55
C ALA A 181 17.56 6.67 -9.29
N ASN A 182 18.61 7.41 -8.98
CA ASN A 182 19.34 7.28 -7.74
C ASN A 182 18.57 7.99 -6.61
N LEU A 183 17.58 7.30 -6.05
CA LEU A 183 16.65 7.83 -5.06
C LEU A 183 17.35 8.33 -3.79
N GLY A 184 18.39 7.62 -3.34
CA GLY A 184 19.20 8.03 -2.19
C GLY A 184 19.94 9.34 -2.45
N LEU A 185 20.56 9.49 -3.62
CA LEU A 185 21.26 10.73 -3.99
C LEU A 185 20.28 11.90 -4.19
N LEU A 186 19.13 11.65 -4.81
CA LEU A 186 18.04 12.63 -4.92
C LEU A 186 17.57 13.09 -3.54
N PHE A 187 17.40 12.14 -2.61
CA PHE A 187 17.00 12.43 -1.24
C PHE A 187 18.05 13.25 -0.50
N ASP A 188 19.28 12.77 -0.48
CA ASP A 188 20.39 13.36 0.26
C ASP A 188 20.66 14.81 -0.22
N ASP A 189 20.73 15.04 -1.54
CA ASP A 189 20.98 16.39 -2.10
C ASP A 189 19.79 17.36 -1.89
N CYS A 190 18.56 16.90 -2.12
CA CYS A 190 17.36 17.73 -1.95
C CYS A 190 17.15 18.13 -0.48
N ALA A 191 17.28 17.16 0.44
CA ALA A 191 17.12 17.40 1.85
C ALA A 191 18.23 18.30 2.42
N ALA A 192 19.49 18.11 2.02
CA ALA A 192 20.60 18.96 2.45
C ALA A 192 20.44 20.43 2.04
N LEU A 193 19.81 20.71 0.89
CA LEU A 193 19.49 22.07 0.47
C LEU A 193 18.35 22.69 1.28
N ALA A 194 17.42 21.87 1.76
CA ALA A 194 16.26 22.31 2.54
C ALA A 194 16.57 22.50 4.03
N ASP A 195 17.46 21.68 4.60
CA ASP A 195 17.83 21.60 6.03
C ASP A 195 18.10 22.96 6.70
N PRO A 196 18.78 23.95 6.07
CA PRO A 196 18.98 25.26 6.69
C PRO A 196 17.69 26.08 6.91
N SER A 197 16.58 25.68 6.30
CA SER A 197 15.32 26.43 6.26
C SER A 197 14.08 25.64 6.70
N VAL A 198 14.24 24.35 6.99
CA VAL A 198 13.14 23.43 7.30
C VAL A 198 13.47 22.66 8.57
N ASP A 199 12.58 22.73 9.56
CA ASP A 199 12.66 21.91 10.77
C ASP A 199 12.04 20.53 10.53
N PHE A 200 12.87 19.49 10.54
CA PHE A 200 12.47 18.10 10.36
C PHE A 200 12.12 17.40 11.68
N ALA A 201 12.14 18.10 12.82
CA ALA A 201 11.69 17.53 14.09
C ALA A 201 10.24 17.03 14.00
N GLY A 202 10.04 15.78 14.43
CA GLY A 202 8.72 15.14 14.45
C GLY A 202 8.09 14.90 13.08
N VAL A 203 8.83 15.07 11.98
CA VAL A 203 8.36 14.74 10.63
C VAL A 203 8.22 13.23 10.50
N ARG A 204 7.08 12.78 9.98
CA ARG A 204 6.79 11.38 9.67
C ARG A 204 7.27 11.00 8.27
N GLY A 205 7.14 11.91 7.32
CA GLY A 205 7.57 11.68 5.94
C GLY A 205 7.87 12.93 5.12
N ILE A 206 8.58 12.74 4.02
CA ILE A 206 9.00 13.78 3.09
C ILE A 206 8.47 13.46 1.69
N ASN A 207 7.75 14.40 1.11
CA ASN A 207 7.29 14.31 -0.28
C ASN A 207 8.22 15.11 -1.18
N MET A 208 9.05 14.44 -1.99
CA MET A 208 9.95 15.12 -2.93
C MET A 208 9.27 15.34 -4.27
N MET A 209 9.30 16.58 -4.77
CA MET A 209 8.72 16.98 -6.05
C MET A 209 9.83 17.37 -7.00
N PHE A 210 9.91 16.72 -8.16
CA PHE A 210 10.94 16.98 -9.17
C PHE A 210 10.36 17.61 -10.43
N ASN A 211 11.12 18.50 -11.07
CA ASN A 211 10.65 19.21 -12.26
C ASN A 211 10.85 18.47 -13.59
N ALA A 212 11.32 17.22 -13.56
CA ALA A 212 11.48 16.40 -14.75
C ALA A 212 11.16 14.93 -14.46
N ILE A 213 11.06 14.12 -15.52
CA ILE A 213 10.88 12.68 -15.41
C ILE A 213 12.10 12.05 -14.72
N LEU A 214 11.83 11.12 -13.81
CA LEU A 214 12.84 10.29 -13.16
C LEU A 214 13.25 9.13 -14.07
N ASP A 215 12.89 7.89 -13.74
CA ASP A 215 13.19 6.67 -14.50
C ASP A 215 11.93 5.99 -15.06
N GLY A 216 10.94 6.82 -15.41
CA GLY A 216 9.61 6.36 -15.84
C GLY A 216 8.66 6.03 -14.68
N SER A 217 9.15 6.08 -13.43
CA SER A 217 8.35 5.81 -12.25
C SER A 217 8.25 7.01 -11.30
N ALA A 218 7.12 7.13 -10.61
CA ALA A 218 7.04 7.74 -9.30
C ALA A 218 7.49 6.71 -8.27
N TRP A 219 7.95 7.16 -7.10
CA TRP A 219 8.43 6.22 -6.08
C TRP A 219 7.91 6.59 -4.70
N GLY A 220 7.74 5.59 -3.86
CA GLY A 220 7.21 5.71 -2.51
C GLY A 220 7.80 4.65 -1.61
N GLY A 221 7.88 4.92 -0.31
CA GLY A 221 8.46 4.00 0.65
C GLY A 221 9.28 4.71 1.69
N THR A 222 10.50 4.26 1.93
CA THR A 222 11.34 4.82 3.00
C THR A 222 12.72 5.22 2.51
N SER A 223 13.26 6.27 3.12
CA SER A 223 14.65 6.67 2.95
C SER A 223 15.23 7.15 4.27
N CYS A 224 16.49 6.78 4.48
CA CYS A 224 17.32 7.15 5.60
C CYS A 224 18.30 8.23 5.17
N GLY A 225 18.51 9.25 5.98
CA GLY A 225 19.55 10.24 5.78
C GLY A 225 19.79 11.06 7.04
N THR A 226 20.61 12.11 6.92
CA THR A 226 20.89 13.01 8.03
C THR A 226 20.07 14.28 7.86
N LEU A 227 19.16 14.54 8.80
CA LEU A 227 18.29 15.73 8.85
C LEU A 227 18.42 16.34 10.24
N ASP A 228 18.55 17.67 10.33
CA ASP A 228 18.80 18.40 11.59
C ASP A 228 20.01 17.82 12.39
N GLY A 229 21.03 17.35 11.67
CA GLY A 229 22.21 16.68 12.25
C GLY A 229 21.94 15.30 12.87
N ARG A 230 20.77 14.68 12.61
CA ARG A 230 20.38 13.36 13.13
C ARG A 230 20.17 12.36 12.00
N SER A 231 20.68 11.15 12.16
CA SER A 231 20.34 10.04 11.26
C SER A 231 18.91 9.56 11.53
N VAL A 232 18.03 9.78 10.56
CA VAL A 232 16.62 9.42 10.61
C VAL A 232 16.23 8.64 9.36
N CYS A 233 15.15 7.86 9.46
CA CYS A 233 14.56 7.16 8.34
C CYS A 233 13.07 7.44 8.33
N LEU A 234 12.59 8.04 7.25
CA LEU A 234 11.25 8.61 7.14
C LEU A 234 10.51 7.97 5.97
N GLY A 235 9.17 8.05 6.00
CA GLY A 235 8.38 7.84 4.80
C GLY A 235 8.85 8.84 3.73
N THR A 236 9.05 8.41 2.50
CA THR A 236 9.59 9.26 1.44
C THR A 236 8.92 8.93 0.12
N THR A 237 8.60 9.96 -0.66
CA THR A 237 8.11 9.81 -2.02
C THR A 237 8.97 10.62 -2.99
N TRP A 238 9.16 10.16 -4.22
CA TRP A 238 9.84 10.87 -5.30
C TRP A 238 8.88 11.04 -6.48
N ASN A 239 8.33 12.24 -6.63
CA ASN A 239 7.24 12.51 -7.54
C ASN A 239 7.74 13.34 -8.74
N PRO A 240 7.75 12.77 -9.96
CA PRO A 240 7.87 13.55 -11.19
C PRO A 240 6.57 14.35 -11.47
N PRO A 241 6.56 15.26 -12.47
CA PRO A 241 5.44 16.17 -12.70
C PRO A 241 4.07 15.54 -12.89
N TRP A 242 3.97 14.39 -13.54
CA TRP A 242 2.70 13.71 -13.72
C TRP A 242 2.15 13.12 -12.41
N SER A 243 3.03 12.77 -11.46
CA SER A 243 2.63 12.18 -10.18
C SER A 243 2.00 13.20 -9.24
N PHE A 244 2.66 14.33 -8.98
CA PHE A 244 2.08 15.34 -8.06
C PHE A 244 0.88 16.11 -8.63
N ASN A 245 0.55 15.91 -9.91
CA ASN A 245 -0.67 16.42 -10.55
C ASN A 245 -1.83 15.42 -10.52
N ASN A 246 -1.64 14.28 -9.86
CA ASN A 246 -2.64 13.24 -9.66
C ASN A 246 -2.66 12.87 -8.17
N LEU A 247 -3.69 13.31 -7.45
CA LEU A 247 -3.78 13.11 -6.01
C LEU A 247 -3.91 11.63 -5.62
N ALA A 248 -4.53 10.80 -6.47
CA ALA A 248 -4.66 9.37 -6.25
C ALA A 248 -3.27 8.72 -6.21
N LEU A 249 -2.47 8.94 -7.25
CA LEU A 249 -1.11 8.44 -7.29
C LEU A 249 -0.25 9.04 -6.16
N PHE A 250 -0.34 10.35 -5.91
CA PHE A 250 0.43 10.93 -4.82
C PHE A 250 0.07 10.34 -3.45
N ALA A 251 -1.22 10.07 -3.20
CA ALA A 251 -1.66 9.35 -2.00
C ALA A 251 -1.19 7.89 -1.99
N HIS A 252 -1.12 7.22 -3.14
CA HIS A 252 -0.58 5.87 -3.28
C HIS A 252 0.89 5.83 -2.82
N GLU A 253 1.73 6.75 -3.30
CA GLU A 253 3.14 6.84 -2.88
C GLU A 253 3.30 7.14 -1.39
N MET A 254 2.44 8.03 -0.85
CA MET A 254 2.38 8.27 0.58
C MET A 254 1.96 7.02 1.36
N GLY A 255 1.10 6.17 0.79
CA GLY A 255 0.74 4.85 1.33
C GLY A 255 1.96 3.96 1.51
N HIS A 256 2.84 3.88 0.51
CA HIS A 256 4.14 3.21 0.64
C HIS A 256 4.99 3.85 1.74
N GLY A 257 4.97 5.17 1.87
CA GLY A 257 5.66 5.87 2.97
C GLY A 257 5.10 5.58 4.37
N TYR A 258 3.86 5.09 4.47
CA TYR A 258 3.32 4.52 5.70
C TYR A 258 3.65 3.03 5.90
N GLY A 259 4.28 2.38 4.92
CA GLY A 259 4.68 0.97 4.96
C GLY A 259 3.67 0.02 4.30
N LEU A 260 2.73 0.54 3.52
CA LEU A 260 1.80 -0.29 2.76
C LEU A 260 2.50 -0.87 1.52
N PRO A 261 2.36 -2.18 1.23
CA PRO A 261 2.72 -2.76 -0.05
C PRO A 261 1.61 -2.55 -1.07
N HIS A 262 1.88 -2.92 -2.32
CA HIS A 262 0.79 -3.18 -3.24
C HIS A 262 -0.16 -4.25 -2.73
N SER A 263 -1.44 -4.05 -3.02
CA SER A 263 -2.43 -5.12 -3.10
C SER A 263 -2.62 -5.50 -4.56
N ASP A 264 -3.35 -6.58 -4.80
CA ASP A 264 -3.50 -7.13 -6.14
C ASP A 264 -4.85 -7.85 -6.26
N ASN A 265 -5.10 -8.58 -7.34
CA ASN A 265 -6.26 -9.44 -7.52
C ASN A 265 -5.89 -10.92 -7.72
N SER A 266 -6.89 -11.77 -7.94
CA SER A 266 -6.71 -13.22 -7.98
C SER A 266 -6.36 -13.83 -9.34
N ASP A 267 -6.08 -13.03 -10.38
CA ASP A 267 -5.79 -13.52 -11.74
C ASP A 267 -4.44 -14.23 -11.87
N GLY A 268 -3.51 -13.94 -10.96
CA GLY A 268 -2.26 -14.64 -10.77
C GLY A 268 -1.15 -14.23 -11.73
N ASP A 269 -1.25 -13.04 -12.33
CA ASP A 269 -0.14 -12.48 -13.11
C ASP A 269 0.84 -11.67 -12.21
N ALA A 270 1.57 -10.72 -12.78
CA ALA A 270 2.55 -9.90 -12.06
C ALA A 270 2.21 -8.40 -12.07
N ASP A 271 1.13 -8.01 -12.74
CA ASP A 271 0.60 -6.66 -12.69
C ASP A 271 -0.17 -6.50 -11.37
N THR A 272 0.26 -5.56 -10.54
CA THR A 272 -0.38 -5.33 -9.24
C THR A 272 -1.47 -4.27 -9.33
N TYR A 273 -1.78 -3.75 -10.51
CA TYR A 273 -2.72 -2.65 -10.68
C TYR A 273 -4.09 -3.12 -11.18
N ASP A 274 -4.57 -4.21 -10.60
CA ASP A 274 -5.74 -4.94 -11.08
C ASP A 274 -6.86 -5.08 -10.03
N ASN A 275 -6.66 -4.49 -8.85
CA ASN A 275 -7.66 -4.40 -7.79
C ASN A 275 -8.17 -2.94 -7.63
N PRO A 276 -9.30 -2.60 -8.26
CA PRO A 276 -9.87 -1.25 -8.23
C PRO A 276 -10.61 -0.91 -6.92
N TRP A 277 -10.56 -1.78 -5.91
CA TRP A 277 -11.13 -1.54 -4.59
C TRP A 277 -10.11 -1.03 -3.57
N ASP A 278 -8.83 -0.97 -3.93
CA ASP A 278 -7.75 -0.50 -3.07
C ASP A 278 -6.96 0.63 -3.73
N LEU A 279 -6.64 1.67 -2.96
CA LEU A 279 -5.71 2.69 -3.42
C LEU A 279 -4.34 2.10 -3.71
N MET A 280 -3.90 1.07 -2.98
CA MET A 280 -2.58 0.44 -3.15
C MET A 280 -2.50 -0.55 -4.33
N SER A 281 -3.38 -0.43 -5.31
CA SER A 281 -3.38 -1.22 -6.55
C SER A 281 -3.85 -0.30 -7.68
N ASP A 282 -4.98 -0.59 -8.32
CA ASP A 282 -5.61 0.25 -9.32
C ASP A 282 -6.24 1.50 -8.66
N TYR A 283 -5.44 2.55 -8.53
CA TYR A 283 -5.88 3.83 -7.98
C TYR A 283 -6.70 4.67 -8.96
N TRP A 284 -6.84 4.29 -10.24
CA TRP A 284 -7.42 5.14 -11.29
C TRP A 284 -8.79 4.69 -11.77
N SER A 285 -9.08 3.41 -11.88
CA SER A 285 -10.38 2.94 -12.37
C SER A 285 -11.46 3.34 -11.38
N ASN A 286 -12.67 3.66 -11.86
CA ASN A 286 -13.82 3.89 -10.98
C ASN A 286 -13.58 5.00 -9.92
N ALA A 287 -12.76 6.01 -10.24
CA ALA A 287 -12.35 7.07 -9.33
C ALA A 287 -12.66 8.46 -9.91
N LEU A 288 -13.05 9.39 -9.03
CA LEU A 288 -13.40 10.77 -9.38
C LEU A 288 -12.21 11.61 -9.82
N ASP A 289 -12.42 12.53 -10.76
CA ASP A 289 -11.46 13.58 -11.10
C ASP A 289 -11.74 14.89 -10.35
N HIS A 290 -10.66 15.59 -10.00
CA HIS A 290 -10.67 16.92 -9.43
C HIS A 290 -9.95 17.89 -10.37
N SER A 291 -10.60 19.00 -10.71
CA SER A 291 -10.12 19.96 -11.71
C SER A 291 -8.72 20.52 -11.42
N ARG A 292 -8.32 20.59 -10.14
CA ARG A 292 -7.01 21.10 -9.71
C ARG A 292 -5.97 20.02 -9.47
N TYR A 293 -6.37 18.85 -8.98
CA TYR A 293 -5.46 17.85 -8.42
C TYR A 293 -5.49 16.52 -9.17
N GLY A 294 -6.14 16.49 -10.33
CA GLY A 294 -6.28 15.28 -11.14
C GLY A 294 -7.16 14.25 -10.46
N ARG A 295 -6.86 12.98 -10.67
CA ARG A 295 -7.63 11.86 -10.10
C ARG A 295 -7.57 11.91 -8.57
N LEU A 296 -8.70 11.68 -7.92
CA LEU A 296 -8.81 11.57 -6.47
C LEU A 296 -8.60 10.12 -6.03
N PRO A 297 -7.96 9.90 -4.86
CA PRO A 297 -7.79 8.56 -4.32
C PRO A 297 -9.15 7.94 -3.96
N LYS A 298 -9.23 6.62 -4.02
CA LYS A 298 -10.25 5.82 -3.34
C LYS A 298 -9.77 5.41 -1.95
N HIS A 299 -10.63 4.82 -1.13
CA HIS A 299 -10.24 4.30 0.18
C HIS A 299 -9.33 3.08 0.04
N LEU A 300 -8.42 2.92 1.02
CA LEU A 300 -7.67 1.68 1.21
C LEU A 300 -8.59 0.49 1.46
N SER A 301 -8.18 -0.70 1.05
CA SER A 301 -8.86 -1.94 1.46
C SER A 301 -8.76 -2.16 2.97
N VAL A 302 -9.70 -2.91 3.57
CA VAL A 302 -9.64 -3.18 5.02
C VAL A 302 -8.34 -3.88 5.48
N PRO A 303 -7.69 -4.78 4.71
CA PRO A 303 -6.40 -5.34 5.13
C PRO A 303 -5.31 -4.27 5.27
N GLN A 304 -5.25 -3.29 4.35
CA GLN A 304 -4.28 -2.19 4.43
C GLN A 304 -4.57 -1.25 5.60
N GLN A 305 -5.84 -0.95 5.87
CA GLN A 305 -6.23 -0.15 7.04
C GLN A 305 -5.92 -0.89 8.36
N ASP A 306 -6.17 -2.20 8.45
CA ASP A 306 -5.84 -3.03 9.63
C ASP A 306 -4.33 -3.09 9.87
N ARG A 307 -3.54 -3.20 8.79
CA ARG A 307 -2.07 -3.15 8.82
C ARG A 307 -1.53 -1.88 9.46
N LEU A 308 -2.22 -0.74 9.30
CA LEU A 308 -1.86 0.54 9.92
C LEU A 308 -2.48 0.74 11.31
N GLY A 309 -3.30 -0.21 11.77
CA GLY A 309 -3.98 -0.14 13.07
C GLY A 309 -5.16 0.82 13.09
N TRP A 310 -5.86 1.00 11.97
CA TRP A 310 -6.97 1.96 11.87
C TRP A 310 -8.35 1.40 12.24
N PHE A 311 -8.46 0.08 12.41
CA PHE A 311 -9.68 -0.53 12.97
C PHE A 311 -9.62 -0.64 14.49
N ASP A 312 -10.69 -0.15 15.13
CA ASP A 312 -10.91 -0.45 16.53
C ASP A 312 -11.38 -1.90 16.70
N ALA A 313 -10.89 -2.58 17.74
CA ALA A 313 -11.20 -3.98 17.99
C ALA A 313 -12.71 -4.34 17.92
N PRO A 314 -13.66 -3.50 18.40
CA PRO A 314 -15.09 -3.81 18.28
C PRO A 314 -15.65 -3.87 16.86
N ARG A 315 -14.95 -3.26 15.88
CA ARG A 315 -15.38 -3.22 14.46
C ARG A 315 -14.78 -4.34 13.62
N LYS A 316 -13.93 -5.16 14.24
CA LYS A 316 -13.29 -6.33 13.64
C LYS A 316 -13.83 -7.59 14.29
N LEU A 317 -14.31 -8.53 13.48
CA LEU A 317 -14.79 -9.83 13.96
C LEU A 317 -14.06 -10.96 13.24
N THR A 318 -13.37 -11.81 14.01
CA THR A 318 -12.81 -13.06 13.51
C THR A 318 -13.83 -14.17 13.68
N VAL A 319 -14.21 -14.82 12.58
CA VAL A 319 -15.14 -15.96 12.58
C VAL A 319 -14.38 -17.18 12.11
N VAL A 320 -14.17 -18.17 13.00
CA VAL A 320 -13.67 -19.48 12.60
C VAL A 320 -14.84 -20.28 12.03
N PRO A 321 -14.88 -20.61 10.72
CA PRO A 321 -16.06 -21.19 10.11
C PRO A 321 -16.42 -22.56 10.69
N SER A 322 -17.66 -22.71 11.12
CA SER A 322 -18.24 -23.95 11.65
C SER A 322 -19.45 -24.37 10.82
N TYR A 323 -20.00 -25.57 11.07
CA TYR A 323 -21.23 -25.99 10.39
C TYR A 323 -22.47 -25.19 10.82
N ALA A 324 -22.41 -24.47 11.95
CA ALA A 324 -23.46 -23.55 12.35
C ALA A 324 -23.23 -22.19 11.65
N PRO A 325 -24.25 -21.62 10.98
CA PRO A 325 -24.14 -20.32 10.35
C PRO A 325 -24.04 -19.19 11.37
N VAL A 326 -23.24 -18.18 11.05
CA VAL A 326 -23.12 -16.93 11.80
C VAL A 326 -23.52 -15.78 10.89
N ASP A 327 -24.62 -15.12 11.22
CA ASP A 327 -25.06 -13.90 10.54
C ASP A 327 -24.37 -12.67 11.16
N VAL A 328 -23.83 -11.81 10.31
CA VAL A 328 -23.14 -10.59 10.71
C VAL A 328 -23.69 -9.41 9.91
N THR A 329 -24.14 -8.37 10.60
CA THR A 329 -24.37 -7.07 9.96
C THR A 329 -23.01 -6.41 9.72
N LEU A 330 -22.62 -6.33 8.45
CA LEU A 330 -21.36 -5.77 8.00
C LEU A 330 -21.64 -4.43 7.30
N ASP A 331 -21.26 -3.33 7.93
CA ASP A 331 -21.35 -2.00 7.33
C ASP A 331 -20.16 -1.75 6.41
N ARG A 332 -20.34 -0.85 5.43
CA ARG A 332 -19.25 -0.41 4.56
C ARG A 332 -18.04 0.10 5.37
N SER A 333 -16.83 -0.24 4.93
CA SER A 333 -15.60 0.10 5.63
C SER A 333 -15.35 1.61 5.73
N SER A 334 -15.92 2.38 4.80
CA SER A 334 -15.87 3.85 4.77
C SER A 334 -16.86 4.56 5.72
N LEU A 335 -17.72 3.83 6.44
CA LEU A 335 -18.69 4.46 7.35
C LEU A 335 -18.00 4.87 8.67
N VAL A 336 -17.80 6.17 8.85
CA VAL A 336 -17.25 6.71 10.10
C VAL A 336 -18.25 6.53 11.23
N GLY A 337 -17.78 6.04 12.39
CA GLY A 337 -18.59 5.95 13.60
C GLY A 337 -19.62 4.82 13.62
N SER A 338 -19.51 3.83 12.73
CA SER A 338 -20.36 2.63 12.79
C SER A 338 -20.19 1.90 14.13
N SER A 339 -21.31 1.43 14.68
CA SER A 339 -21.34 0.51 15.82
C SER A 339 -21.35 -0.97 15.39
N ASN A 340 -21.46 -1.25 14.10
CA ASN A 340 -21.46 -2.59 13.55
C ASN A 340 -20.03 -3.03 13.17
N ILE A 341 -19.91 -4.28 12.75
CA ILE A 341 -18.66 -4.80 12.18
C ILE A 341 -18.41 -4.13 10.83
N GLN A 342 -17.15 -3.84 10.53
CA GLN A 342 -16.68 -3.29 9.25
C GLN A 342 -15.59 -4.15 8.60
N MET A 343 -14.99 -5.06 9.38
CA MET A 343 -14.01 -6.04 8.90
C MET A 343 -14.34 -7.43 9.45
N LEU A 344 -14.57 -8.38 8.56
CA LEU A 344 -14.67 -9.79 8.91
C LEU A 344 -13.38 -10.51 8.55
N VAL A 345 -12.83 -11.29 9.49
CA VAL A 345 -11.62 -12.11 9.27
C VAL A 345 -11.99 -13.58 9.33
N LEU A 346 -11.69 -14.31 8.26
CA LEU A 346 -11.88 -15.74 8.15
C LEU A 346 -10.52 -16.45 8.06
N PRO A 347 -9.99 -16.99 9.16
CA PRO A 347 -8.81 -17.83 9.09
C PRO A 347 -9.15 -19.15 8.40
N GLU A 348 -8.23 -19.69 7.58
CA GLU A 348 -8.35 -21.05 7.04
C GLU A 348 -7.45 -22.00 7.82
N PRO A 349 -7.99 -22.84 8.73
CA PRO A 349 -7.17 -23.64 9.63
C PRO A 349 -6.23 -24.64 8.94
N LEU A 350 -6.50 -24.98 7.68
CA LEU A 350 -5.73 -25.93 6.87
C LEU A 350 -4.83 -25.23 5.84
N SER A 351 -4.80 -23.90 5.80
CA SER A 351 -3.96 -23.11 4.91
C SER A 351 -3.13 -22.11 5.72
N GLN A 352 -2.06 -21.59 5.14
CA GLN A 352 -1.43 -20.37 5.64
C GLN A 352 -2.16 -19.11 5.15
N ASP A 353 -3.13 -19.28 4.26
CA ASP A 353 -3.99 -18.20 3.80
C ASP A 353 -5.08 -17.88 4.84
N GLY A 354 -5.57 -16.65 4.81
CA GLY A 354 -6.82 -16.23 5.42
C GLY A 354 -7.60 -15.35 4.47
N TYR A 355 -8.80 -14.96 4.87
CA TYR A 355 -9.59 -13.99 4.12
C TYR A 355 -10.00 -12.83 5.00
N SER A 356 -9.98 -11.63 4.43
CA SER A 356 -10.64 -10.47 4.98
C SER A 356 -11.83 -10.11 4.10
N ILE A 357 -12.94 -9.75 4.71
CA ILE A 357 -14.16 -9.41 4.00
C ILE A 357 -14.56 -8.00 4.41
N GLU A 358 -14.86 -7.16 3.41
CA GLU A 358 -15.37 -5.82 3.59
C GLU A 358 -16.59 -5.55 2.73
N VAL A 359 -17.28 -4.47 3.05
CA VAL A 359 -18.33 -3.93 2.20
C VAL A 359 -17.84 -2.62 1.59
N ARG A 360 -18.04 -2.48 0.29
CA ARG A 360 -17.82 -1.24 -0.46
C ARG A 360 -19.12 -0.81 -1.09
N LYS A 361 -19.46 0.47 -0.94
CA LYS A 361 -20.69 1.06 -1.50
C LYS A 361 -20.37 2.43 -2.07
N ARG A 362 -21.01 2.76 -3.19
CA ARG A 362 -21.00 4.12 -3.73
C ARG A 362 -21.59 5.05 -2.69
N THR A 363 -20.82 6.07 -2.33
CA THR A 363 -21.27 7.13 -1.42
C THR A 363 -21.66 8.36 -2.23
N GLY A 364 -22.21 9.38 -1.57
CA GLY A 364 -22.84 10.53 -2.23
C GLY A 364 -21.92 11.27 -3.23
N PRO A 365 -22.49 12.06 -4.16
CA PRO A 365 -21.72 12.76 -5.19
C PRO A 365 -20.54 13.54 -4.63
N GLY A 366 -19.37 13.37 -5.25
CA GLY A 366 -18.14 14.08 -4.86
C GLY A 366 -17.32 13.41 -3.74
N SER A 367 -17.81 12.31 -3.14
CA SER A 367 -17.04 11.51 -2.20
C SER A 367 -16.04 10.57 -2.91
N TYR A 368 -14.95 10.20 -2.24
CA TYR A 368 -13.89 9.36 -2.82
C TYR A 368 -14.39 8.01 -3.38
N GLU A 369 -15.48 7.46 -2.83
CA GLU A 369 -16.05 6.17 -3.24
C GLU A 369 -17.27 6.33 -4.18
N SER A 370 -17.59 7.53 -4.67
CA SER A 370 -18.84 7.73 -5.43
C SER A 370 -18.86 7.04 -6.81
N GLN A 371 -17.69 6.66 -7.33
CA GLN A 371 -17.52 6.09 -8.67
C GLN A 371 -17.17 4.59 -8.68
N LEU A 372 -17.14 3.92 -7.52
CA LEU A 372 -16.86 2.47 -7.44
C LEU A 372 -17.65 1.65 -8.46
N ALA A 373 -17.16 0.47 -8.84
CA ALA A 373 -17.83 -0.40 -9.80
C ALA A 373 -19.26 -0.80 -9.38
N GLY A 374 -19.53 -0.86 -8.08
CA GLY A 374 -20.85 -1.13 -7.53
C GLY A 374 -20.87 -1.16 -6.00
N ASP A 375 -22.04 -1.53 -5.48
CA ASP A 375 -22.24 -1.82 -4.06
C ASP A 375 -22.12 -3.34 -3.86
N ALA A 376 -21.10 -3.78 -3.12
CA ALA A 376 -20.79 -5.19 -3.00
C ALA A 376 -20.05 -5.53 -1.71
N VAL A 377 -20.07 -6.82 -1.38
CA VAL A 377 -19.10 -7.43 -0.47
C VAL A 377 -17.86 -7.79 -1.29
N ILE A 378 -16.69 -7.35 -0.84
CA ILE A 378 -15.39 -7.64 -1.44
C ILE A 378 -14.63 -8.58 -0.51
N ILE A 379 -14.06 -9.64 -1.09
CA ILE A 379 -13.31 -10.66 -0.36
C ILE A 379 -11.85 -10.55 -0.77
N HIS A 380 -10.96 -10.45 0.21
CA HIS A 380 -9.52 -10.38 0.02
C HIS A 380 -8.86 -11.63 0.57
N LYS A 381 -8.12 -12.36 -0.27
CA LYS A 381 -7.22 -13.41 0.17
C LYS A 381 -5.96 -12.78 0.75
N ILE A 382 -5.56 -13.21 1.95
CA ILE A 382 -4.33 -12.78 2.63
C ILE A 382 -3.40 -13.99 2.73
N GLY A 383 -2.24 -13.91 2.08
CA GLY A 383 -1.24 -14.99 2.08
C GLY A 383 -0.17 -14.84 3.17
N PRO A 384 0.86 -15.72 3.18
CA PRO A 384 1.95 -15.70 4.15
C PRO A 384 2.80 -14.42 4.14
N SER A 385 2.89 -13.76 2.97
CA SER A 385 3.54 -12.45 2.79
C SER A 385 2.69 -11.28 3.28
N ASN A 386 1.48 -11.56 3.78
CA ASN A 386 0.49 -10.59 4.27
C ASN A 386 -0.03 -9.64 3.17
N LEU A 387 0.28 -9.89 1.90
CA LEU A 387 -0.29 -9.16 0.76
C LEU A 387 -1.77 -9.52 0.58
N ALA A 388 -2.56 -8.53 0.16
CA ALA A 388 -3.98 -8.67 -0.06
C ALA A 388 -4.30 -8.83 -1.55
N TYR A 389 -5.06 -9.86 -1.88
CA TYR A 389 -5.51 -10.15 -3.23
C TYR A 389 -7.05 -10.14 -3.27
N SER A 390 -7.67 -9.21 -3.98
CA SER A 390 -9.12 -9.24 -4.19
C SER A 390 -9.50 -10.51 -4.95
N VAL A 391 -10.57 -11.17 -4.50
CA VAL A 391 -11.02 -12.45 -5.05
C VAL A 391 -12.07 -12.20 -6.13
N ASP A 392 -11.78 -12.70 -7.32
CA ASP A 392 -12.74 -12.85 -8.41
C ASP A 392 -13.08 -14.34 -8.58
N ALA A 393 -14.38 -14.64 -8.64
CA ALA A 393 -14.88 -15.99 -8.76
C ALA A 393 -15.09 -16.47 -10.20
N ASP A 394 -14.82 -15.63 -11.21
CA ASP A 394 -14.82 -16.03 -12.62
C ASP A 394 -13.69 -17.05 -12.90
N GLN A 395 -13.84 -17.84 -13.97
CA GLN A 395 -12.82 -18.80 -14.42
C GLN A 395 -12.53 -18.62 -15.92
N PRO A 396 -11.34 -18.08 -16.27
CA PRO A 396 -10.34 -17.49 -15.37
C PRO A 396 -10.86 -16.23 -14.66
N PRO A 397 -10.24 -15.82 -13.53
CA PRO A 397 -10.47 -14.50 -12.94
C PRO A 397 -10.25 -13.38 -13.97
N ALA A 398 -10.96 -12.25 -13.83
CA ALA A 398 -10.76 -11.10 -14.71
C ALA A 398 -9.43 -10.40 -14.40
N THR A 399 -8.81 -9.84 -15.45
CA THR A 399 -7.62 -9.00 -15.31
C THR A 399 -7.88 -7.84 -14.37
N ILE A 400 -8.95 -7.06 -14.56
CA ILE A 400 -9.33 -6.00 -13.61
C ILE A 400 -10.57 -6.43 -12.82
N SER A 401 -10.47 -6.47 -11.49
CA SER A 401 -11.52 -6.92 -10.58
C SER A 401 -12.61 -5.85 -10.33
N ASN A 402 -13.17 -5.27 -11.39
CA ASN A 402 -14.37 -4.41 -11.35
C ASN A 402 -15.60 -5.05 -12.01
N ASN A 403 -15.52 -6.34 -12.35
CA ASN A 403 -16.55 -7.15 -12.96
C ASN A 403 -17.56 -7.70 -11.92
N GLU A 404 -18.60 -8.36 -12.42
CA GLU A 404 -19.55 -9.05 -11.55
C GLU A 404 -18.88 -10.19 -10.76
N GLY A 405 -17.85 -10.86 -11.30
CA GLY A 405 -17.08 -11.95 -10.68
C GLY A 405 -16.46 -11.63 -9.32
N SER A 406 -16.03 -10.38 -9.13
CA SER A 406 -15.42 -9.84 -7.90
C SER A 406 -16.39 -9.12 -6.97
N MET A 407 -17.63 -8.88 -7.42
CA MET A 407 -18.67 -8.18 -6.64
C MET A 407 -19.73 -9.14 -6.10
N PHE A 408 -19.63 -9.54 -4.84
CA PHE A 408 -20.63 -10.42 -4.22
C PHE A 408 -21.87 -9.65 -3.74
N LYS A 409 -23.03 -10.02 -4.26
CA LYS A 409 -24.32 -9.33 -4.03
C LYS A 409 -25.36 -10.25 -3.38
N VAL A 410 -26.48 -9.65 -2.95
CA VAL A 410 -27.58 -10.35 -2.25
C VAL A 410 -28.04 -11.60 -3.02
N GLY A 411 -28.13 -12.72 -2.31
CA GLY A 411 -28.52 -14.03 -2.84
C GLY A 411 -27.33 -14.89 -3.26
N GLU A 412 -26.14 -14.31 -3.44
CA GLU A 412 -24.96 -15.04 -3.86
C GLU A 412 -24.19 -15.64 -2.69
N GLN A 413 -23.38 -16.65 -3.01
CA GLN A 413 -22.39 -17.20 -2.09
C GLN A 413 -21.05 -17.39 -2.77
N TRP A 414 -20.00 -17.19 -1.98
CA TRP A 414 -18.62 -17.55 -2.29
C TRP A 414 -18.16 -18.72 -1.42
N ARG A 415 -17.31 -19.58 -1.98
CA ARG A 415 -16.69 -20.73 -1.31
C ARG A 415 -15.18 -20.63 -1.41
N SER A 416 -14.52 -20.69 -0.26
CA SER A 416 -13.06 -20.79 -0.22
C SER A 416 -12.58 -22.20 -0.60
N PRO A 417 -11.32 -22.36 -1.03
CA PRO A 417 -10.70 -23.68 -1.20
C PRO A 417 -10.71 -24.55 0.08
N GLY A 418 -10.76 -23.92 1.26
CA GLY A 418 -10.84 -24.59 2.57
C GLY A 418 -12.27 -24.97 3.01
N ASN A 419 -13.26 -24.73 2.16
CA ASN A 419 -14.70 -24.99 2.37
C ASN A 419 -15.41 -24.03 3.33
N SER A 420 -14.83 -22.85 3.58
CA SER A 420 -15.56 -21.73 4.18
C SER A 420 -16.58 -21.20 3.16
N VAL A 421 -17.75 -20.80 3.62
CA VAL A 421 -18.81 -20.22 2.79
C VAL A 421 -19.15 -18.84 3.32
N VAL A 422 -19.23 -17.88 2.40
CA VAL A 422 -19.69 -16.52 2.66
C VAL A 422 -20.93 -16.30 1.80
N ARG A 423 -22.08 -16.00 2.41
CA ARG A 423 -23.34 -15.76 1.70
C ARG A 423 -23.88 -14.38 2.01
N ILE A 424 -24.31 -13.65 0.98
CA ILE A 424 -24.84 -12.30 1.16
C ILE A 424 -26.37 -12.40 1.25
N LYS A 425 -26.94 -12.21 2.43
CA LYS A 425 -28.37 -12.52 2.67
C LYS A 425 -29.31 -11.37 2.34
N ALA A 426 -28.91 -10.15 2.70
CA ALA A 426 -29.72 -8.97 2.50
C ALA A 426 -28.83 -7.71 2.45
N ALA A 427 -29.30 -6.67 1.79
CA ALA A 427 -28.71 -5.35 1.88
C ALA A 427 -29.27 -4.61 3.11
N THR A 428 -28.44 -3.77 3.73
CA THR A 428 -28.85 -2.75 4.70
C THR A 428 -28.63 -1.37 4.08
N SER A 429 -29.00 -0.30 4.80
CA SER A 429 -28.72 1.06 4.34
C SER A 429 -27.21 1.28 4.15
N GLU A 430 -26.42 0.86 5.13
CA GLU A 430 -24.97 1.10 5.17
C GLU A 430 -24.11 -0.10 4.74
N GLY A 431 -24.71 -1.26 4.47
CA GLY A 431 -23.95 -2.45 4.11
C GLY A 431 -24.81 -3.66 3.78
N PHE A 432 -24.46 -4.82 4.35
CA PHE A 432 -25.11 -6.11 4.08
C PHE A 432 -25.19 -6.99 5.33
N ILE A 433 -26.13 -7.95 5.33
CA ILE A 433 -26.11 -9.09 6.25
C ILE A 433 -25.34 -10.22 5.56
N VAL A 434 -24.20 -10.60 6.15
CA VAL A 434 -23.30 -11.64 5.64
C VAL A 434 -23.37 -12.85 6.55
N GLU A 435 -23.68 -14.01 5.97
CA GLU A 435 -23.62 -15.30 6.67
C GLU A 435 -22.30 -15.99 6.39
N VAL A 436 -21.63 -16.42 7.45
CA VAL A 436 -20.41 -17.23 7.39
C VAL A 436 -20.72 -18.61 7.95
N ASN A 437 -20.37 -19.65 7.19
CA ASN A 437 -20.48 -21.04 7.65
C ASN A 437 -19.40 -21.92 6.99
N ARG A 438 -19.40 -23.21 7.30
CA ARG A 438 -18.57 -24.23 6.65
C ARG A 438 -19.44 -25.18 5.85
N ALA A 439 -19.05 -25.43 4.59
CA ALA A 439 -19.74 -26.35 3.73
C ALA A 439 -19.65 -27.80 4.23
N ARG A 440 -20.77 -28.53 4.17
CA ARG A 440 -20.75 -30.00 4.21
C ARG A 440 -20.57 -30.51 2.79
N VAL A 441 -19.35 -30.93 2.44
CA VAL A 441 -19.07 -31.50 1.11
C VAL A 441 -19.39 -32.99 1.15
N THR A 442 -20.44 -33.42 0.44
CA THR A 442 -20.80 -34.83 0.27
C THR A 442 -20.48 -35.38 -1.14
N GLY A 443 -19.69 -34.65 -1.94
CA GLY A 443 -19.14 -35.10 -3.24
C GLY A 443 -19.01 -33.99 -4.30
N GLY A 444 -17.98 -34.09 -5.16
CA GLY A 444 -17.73 -33.22 -6.34
C GLY A 444 -16.98 -31.91 -6.06
N ASN A 445 -16.26 -31.38 -7.07
CA ASN A 445 -15.73 -30.01 -7.05
C ASN A 445 -16.90 -29.03 -7.29
N LEU A 446 -17.32 -28.30 -6.26
CA LEU A 446 -18.33 -27.25 -6.39
C LEU A 446 -17.69 -25.95 -6.90
N PRO A 447 -18.41 -25.12 -7.68
CA PRO A 447 -17.87 -23.87 -8.19
C PRO A 447 -17.59 -22.86 -7.04
N PRO A 448 -16.57 -21.99 -7.17
CA PRO A 448 -16.22 -20.98 -6.17
C PRO A 448 -17.36 -19.99 -5.87
N ARG A 449 -18.24 -19.72 -6.84
CA ARG A 449 -19.45 -18.90 -6.67
C ARG A 449 -20.68 -19.62 -7.16
N SER A 450 -21.81 -19.34 -6.54
CA SER A 450 -23.11 -19.76 -7.07
C SER A 450 -24.16 -18.68 -6.86
N TRP A 451 -25.07 -18.61 -7.83
CA TRP A 451 -26.18 -17.67 -7.89
C TRP A 451 -27.41 -18.19 -7.13
N PRO A 452 -28.33 -17.31 -6.70
CA PRO A 452 -29.65 -17.75 -6.28
C PRO A 452 -30.32 -18.51 -7.45
N ALA A 453 -31.08 -19.56 -7.13
CA ALA A 453 -31.87 -20.25 -8.14
C ALA A 453 -32.82 -19.24 -8.81
N THR A 454 -32.79 -19.15 -10.14
CA THR A 454 -33.73 -18.31 -10.88
C THR A 454 -35.16 -18.72 -10.48
N PRO A 455 -36.02 -17.80 -10.04
CA PRO A 455 -37.43 -18.12 -9.89
C PRO A 455 -37.94 -18.65 -11.23
N GLN A 456 -38.49 -19.87 -11.23
CA GLN A 456 -39.19 -20.41 -12.40
C GLN A 456 -40.46 -19.63 -12.70
#